data_AF-A0A9X3LIN4-F1
#
_entry.id   AF-A0A9X3LIN4-F1
#
_cell.length_a   1.000
_cell.length_b   1.000
_cell.length_c   1.000
_cell.angle_alpha   90.00
_cell.angle_beta   90.00
_cell.angle_gamma   90.00
#
_symmetry.space_group_name_H-M   'P 1'
#
loop_
_entity.id
_entity.type
_entity.pdbx_description
1 polymer ?
#
loop_
_entity_poly.entity_id
_entity_poly.type
_entity_poly.pdbx_seq_one_letter_code
_entity_poly.pdbx_strand_id
1 'polypeptide(L)'
;MFTDRDSFNPKVNAIPLSDVDTHAKGQASISDLVKDASAQVSSLVRSEVELAKTEIATSAKKAGIGVGLFGAAAIILAYSSFFLFFTIAEALDTFMWRWAAFLVVFLFMLVLVAILALVGLKQVKGAKKPEKTIESVGELKTVIPQKGKNSSAARRPGMYT
;
A
#
# COMPACT_ATOMS: atom_id res chain seq x y z
N MET A 1 -27.49 81.92 -15.95
CA MET A 1 -28.24 81.17 -14.92
C MET A 1 -27.69 79.75 -14.92
N PHE A 2 -27.29 79.26 -13.74
CA PHE A 2 -26.97 77.88 -13.37
C PHE A 2 -25.71 77.21 -13.95
N THR A 3 -24.65 77.32 -13.14
CA THR A 3 -23.72 76.24 -12.79
C THR A 3 -24.46 74.96 -12.39
N ASP A 4 -24.00 73.81 -12.89
CA ASP A 4 -23.59 72.74 -11.97
C ASP A 4 -22.51 71.88 -12.63
N ARG A 5 -21.32 71.88 -12.01
CA ARG A 5 -20.24 70.95 -12.34
C ARG A 5 -20.26 69.92 -11.24
N ASP A 6 -21.12 68.93 -11.39
CA ASP A 6 -21.10 67.76 -10.52
C ASP A 6 -19.77 67.04 -10.71
N SER A 7 -19.00 67.11 -9.63
CA SER A 7 -17.70 66.52 -9.43
C SER A 7 -17.77 65.00 -9.54
N PHE A 8 -17.43 64.46 -10.71
CA PHE A 8 -17.18 63.04 -10.88
C PHE A 8 -15.83 62.70 -10.23
N ASN A 9 -15.86 62.19 -8.99
CA ASN A 9 -14.68 61.69 -8.27
C ASN A 9 -14.69 60.16 -8.28
N PRO A 10 -14.10 59.50 -9.29
CA PRO A 10 -14.03 58.05 -9.32
C PRO A 10 -13.11 57.56 -8.20
N LYS A 11 -13.72 57.06 -7.11
CA LYS A 11 -13.00 56.27 -6.11
C LYS A 11 -12.63 54.93 -6.73
N VAL A 12 -11.52 54.91 -7.46
CA VAL A 12 -10.85 53.67 -7.83
C VAL A 12 -10.29 53.07 -6.54
N ASN A 13 -10.64 51.81 -6.27
CA ASN A 13 -9.94 51.02 -5.27
C ASN A 13 -8.50 50.88 -5.78
N ALA A 14 -7.64 51.79 -5.34
CA ALA A 14 -6.21 51.63 -5.50
C ALA A 14 -5.88 50.34 -4.75
N ILE A 15 -5.58 49.29 -5.51
CA ILE A 15 -4.93 48.09 -4.98
C ILE A 15 -3.78 48.63 -4.14
N PRO A 16 -3.71 48.33 -2.83
CA PRO A 16 -2.57 48.73 -2.04
C PRO A 16 -1.36 48.10 -2.72
N LEU A 17 -0.53 48.95 -3.33
CA LEU A 17 0.85 48.61 -3.65
C LEU A 17 1.56 48.49 -2.31
N SER A 18 1.26 47.43 -1.56
CA SER A 18 2.32 46.77 -0.83
C SER A 18 3.30 46.39 -1.91
N ASP A 19 4.43 47.11 -1.98
CA ASP A 19 5.59 46.63 -2.71
C ASP A 19 5.71 45.15 -2.36
N VAL A 20 5.37 44.28 -3.31
CA VAL A 20 5.99 42.97 -3.37
C VAL A 20 7.45 43.34 -3.39
N ASP A 21 8.15 43.06 -2.29
CA ASP A 21 9.55 43.38 -2.09
C ASP A 21 10.30 43.07 -3.37
N THR A 22 10.47 44.10 -4.20
CA THR A 22 11.26 44.02 -5.42
C THR A 22 12.66 44.18 -4.88
N HIS A 23 13.17 43.08 -4.33
CA HIS A 23 14.57 42.93 -3.98
C HIS A 23 15.36 43.52 -5.15
N ALA A 24 16.09 44.60 -4.87
CA ALA A 24 16.93 45.27 -5.84
C ALA A 24 17.71 44.20 -6.62
N LYS A 25 17.55 44.18 -7.95
CA LYS A 25 18.25 43.28 -8.87
C LYS A 25 19.74 43.25 -8.49
N GLY A 26 20.19 42.20 -7.79
CA GLY A 26 21.60 41.98 -7.50
C GLY A 26 21.98 41.42 -6.13
N GLN A 27 21.10 41.40 -5.12
CA GLN A 27 21.49 40.99 -3.76
C GLN A 27 20.45 40.07 -3.10
N ALA A 28 20.13 38.93 -3.71
CA ALA A 28 19.63 37.81 -2.92
C ALA A 28 20.78 37.37 -2.00
N SER A 29 20.56 37.36 -0.69
CA SER A 29 21.59 36.90 0.23
C SER A 29 21.78 35.39 0.03
N ILE A 30 22.97 34.85 0.32
CA ILE A 30 23.23 33.40 0.25
C ILE A 30 22.23 32.62 1.11
N SER A 31 21.75 33.24 2.20
CA SER A 31 20.72 32.68 3.07
C SER A 31 19.38 32.51 2.35
N ASP A 32 18.99 33.45 1.51
CA ASP A 32 17.72 33.41 0.77
C ASP A 32 17.76 32.33 -0.32
N LEU A 33 18.88 32.21 -1.03
CA LEU A 33 19.10 31.17 -2.04
C LEU A 33 19.05 29.76 -1.44
N VAL A 34 19.67 29.56 -0.27
CA VAL A 34 19.65 28.26 0.43
C VAL A 34 18.24 27.94 0.93
N LYS A 35 17.49 28.94 1.41
CA LYS A 35 16.11 28.78 1.85
C LYS A 35 15.19 28.40 0.69
N ASP A 36 15.31 29.06 -0.45
CA ASP A 36 14.53 28.76 -1.66
C ASP A 36 14.88 27.40 -2.26
N ALA A 37 16.16 27.05 -2.33
CA ALA A 37 16.60 25.72 -2.79
C ALA A 37 16.06 24.62 -1.86
N SER A 38 16.12 24.83 -0.54
CA SER A 38 15.56 23.89 0.45
C SER A 38 14.05 23.74 0.34
N ALA A 39 13.34 24.83 0.07
CA ALA A 39 11.90 24.83 -0.17
C ALA A 39 11.54 24.06 -1.45
N GLN A 40 12.30 24.25 -2.54
CA GLN A 40 12.10 23.52 -3.81
C GLN A 40 12.35 22.01 -3.64
N VAL A 41 13.45 21.62 -2.99
CA VAL A 41 13.73 20.21 -2.69
C VAL A 41 12.61 19.61 -1.85
N SER A 42 12.15 20.32 -0.82
CA SER A 42 11.02 19.87 0.02
C SER A 42 9.74 19.70 -0.79
N SER A 43 9.49 20.60 -1.74
CA SER A 43 8.35 20.52 -2.66
C SER A 43 8.44 19.31 -3.60
N LEU A 44 9.62 19.03 -4.17
CA LEU A 44 9.85 17.86 -5.03
C LEU A 44 9.67 16.54 -4.27
N VAL A 45 10.24 16.43 -3.07
CA VAL A 45 10.08 15.24 -2.22
C VAL A 45 8.60 15.04 -1.90
N ARG A 46 7.88 16.13 -1.58
CA ARG A 46 6.45 16.05 -1.30
C ARG A 46 5.65 15.60 -2.51
N SER A 47 5.94 16.11 -3.71
CA SER A 47 5.25 15.72 -4.93
C SER A 47 5.52 14.26 -5.31
N GLU A 48 6.77 13.79 -5.14
CA GLU A 48 7.13 12.40 -5.39
C GLU A 48 6.40 11.45 -4.44
N VAL A 49 6.28 11.82 -3.16
CA VAL A 49 5.51 11.05 -2.17
C VAL A 49 4.02 11.04 -2.50
N GLU A 50 3.46 12.17 -2.93
CA GLU A 50 2.05 12.24 -3.34
C GLU A 50 1.79 11.38 -4.58
N LEU A 51 2.69 11.42 -5.57
CA LEU A 51 2.62 10.57 -6.75
C LEU A 51 2.70 9.09 -6.37
N ALA A 52 3.72 8.69 -5.62
CA ALA A 52 3.89 7.32 -5.14
C ALA A 52 2.67 6.84 -4.34
N LYS A 53 2.08 7.71 -3.51
CA LYS A 53 0.85 7.39 -2.77
C LYS A 53 -0.31 7.12 -3.72
N THR A 54 -0.49 7.92 -4.78
CA THR A 54 -1.56 7.69 -5.76
C THR A 54 -1.35 6.43 -6.59
N GLU A 55 -0.11 6.13 -6.97
CA GLU A 55 0.24 4.94 -7.73
C GLU A 55 0.04 3.66 -6.88
N ILE A 56 0.52 3.68 -5.64
CA ILE A 56 0.30 2.59 -4.68
C ILE A 56 -1.19 2.42 -4.40
N ALA A 57 -1.94 3.50 -4.17
CA ALA A 57 -3.39 3.42 -3.94
C ALA A 57 -4.14 2.83 -5.14
N THR A 58 -3.76 3.23 -6.36
CA THR A 58 -4.34 2.70 -7.60
C THR A 58 -4.02 1.23 -7.76
N SER A 59 -2.77 0.84 -7.52
CA SER A 59 -2.31 -0.55 -7.58
C SER A 59 -3.00 -1.42 -6.53
N ALA A 60 -3.11 -0.93 -5.29
CA ALA A 60 -3.80 -1.59 -4.20
C ALA A 60 -5.29 -1.77 -4.49
N LYS A 61 -5.96 -0.76 -5.07
CA LYS A 61 -7.36 -0.86 -5.47
C LYS A 61 -7.56 -1.92 -6.56
N LYS A 62 -6.73 -1.92 -7.60
CA LYS A 62 -6.78 -2.93 -8.67
C LYS A 62 -6.52 -4.33 -8.12
N ALA A 63 -5.51 -4.49 -7.28
CA ALA A 63 -5.21 -5.75 -6.60
C ALA A 63 -6.38 -6.21 -5.72
N GLY A 64 -6.97 -5.30 -4.93
CA GLY A 64 -8.13 -5.58 -4.09
C GLY A 64 -9.35 -6.04 -4.89
N ILE A 65 -9.66 -5.38 -6.01
CA ILE A 65 -10.72 -5.81 -6.93
C ILE A 65 -10.40 -7.19 -7.50
N GLY A 66 -9.16 -7.41 -7.96
CA GLY A 66 -8.72 -8.70 -8.47
C GLY A 66 -8.91 -9.82 -7.46
N VAL A 67 -8.42 -9.64 -6.23
CA VAL A 67 -8.60 -10.60 -5.12
C VAL A 67 -10.07 -10.82 -4.81
N GLY A 68 -10.88 -9.76 -4.79
CA GLY A 68 -12.33 -9.86 -4.57
C GLY A 68 -13.05 -10.67 -5.65
N LEU A 69 -12.73 -10.42 -6.93
CA LEU A 69 -13.30 -11.16 -8.07
C LEU A 69 -12.86 -12.62 -8.08
N PHE A 70 -11.57 -12.90 -7.86
CA PHE A 70 -11.07 -14.27 -7.76
C PHE A 70 -11.66 -15.01 -6.56
N GLY A 71 -11.82 -14.34 -5.42
CA GLY A 71 -12.51 -14.89 -4.25
C GLY A 71 -13.95 -15.24 -4.55
N ALA A 72 -14.71 -14.33 -5.16
CA ALA A 72 -16.09 -14.58 -5.58
C ALA A 72 -16.18 -15.72 -6.61
N ALA A 73 -15.31 -15.74 -7.61
CA ALA A 73 -15.25 -16.80 -8.61
C ALA A 73 -14.93 -18.16 -7.98
N ALA A 74 -13.98 -18.23 -7.03
CA ALA A 74 -13.65 -19.46 -6.32
C ALA A 74 -14.83 -19.98 -5.50
N ILE A 75 -15.57 -19.10 -4.82
CA ILE A 75 -16.78 -19.46 -4.06
C ILE A 75 -17.85 -20.01 -5.00
N ILE A 76 -18.16 -19.30 -6.09
CA ILE A 76 -19.16 -19.73 -7.08
C ILE A 76 -18.75 -21.09 -7.66
N LEU A 77 -17.50 -21.25 -8.08
CA LEU A 77 -16.98 -22.50 -8.62
C LEU A 77 -17.09 -23.65 -7.60
N ALA A 78 -16.77 -23.39 -6.32
CA ALA A 78 -16.89 -24.40 -5.27
C ALA A 78 -18.34 -24.86 -5.08
N TYR A 79 -19.31 -23.94 -5.05
CA TYR A 79 -20.73 -24.30 -4.95
C TYR A 79 -21.25 -24.98 -6.23
N SER A 80 -20.89 -24.46 -7.41
CA SER A 80 -21.27 -25.07 -8.71
C SER A 80 -20.70 -26.47 -8.89
N SER A 81 -19.55 -26.77 -8.27
CA SER A 81 -18.93 -28.11 -8.34
C SER A 81 -19.85 -29.19 -7.78
N PHE A 82 -20.65 -28.91 -6.74
CA PHE A 82 -21.64 -29.87 -6.25
C PHE A 82 -22.62 -30.27 -7.36
N PHE A 83 -23.22 -29.28 -8.03
CA PHE A 83 -24.15 -29.53 -9.14
C PHE A 83 -23.47 -30.30 -10.28
N LEU A 84 -22.22 -29.97 -10.61
CA LEU A 84 -21.46 -30.71 -11.61
C LEU A 84 -21.34 -32.20 -11.26
N PHE A 85 -20.93 -32.53 -10.02
CA PHE A 85 -20.79 -33.92 -9.60
C PHE A 85 -22.13 -34.65 -9.50
N PHE A 86 -23.20 -33.97 -9.08
CA PHE A 86 -24.56 -34.53 -9.14
C PHE A 86 -24.96 -34.84 -10.59
N THR A 87 -24.76 -33.90 -11.53
CA THR A 87 -25.05 -34.13 -12.95
C THR A 87 -24.25 -35.30 -13.51
N ILE A 88 -22.97 -35.43 -13.16
CA ILE A 88 -22.16 -36.58 -13.58
C ILE A 88 -22.71 -37.88 -12.99
N ALA A 89 -23.06 -37.91 -11.70
CA ALA A 89 -23.60 -39.10 -11.06
C ALA A 89 -24.94 -39.53 -11.68
N GLU A 90 -25.85 -38.59 -11.92
CA GLU A 90 -27.13 -38.84 -12.59
C GLU A 90 -26.94 -39.28 -14.06
N ALA A 91 -25.93 -38.73 -14.75
CA ALA A 91 -25.57 -39.20 -16.09
C ALA A 91 -24.96 -40.63 -16.07
N LEU A 92 -24.29 -41.03 -14.99
CA LEU A 92 -23.80 -42.41 -14.85
C LEU A 92 -24.91 -43.40 -14.47
N ASP A 93 -25.96 -42.94 -13.77
CA ASP A 93 -27.12 -43.76 -13.39
C ASP A 93 -27.85 -44.34 -14.62
N THR A 94 -27.71 -43.76 -15.81
CA THR A 94 -28.27 -44.38 -17.03
C THR A 94 -27.55 -45.66 -17.45
N PHE A 95 -26.35 -45.94 -16.92
CA PHE A 95 -25.55 -47.12 -17.26
C PHE A 95 -25.39 -48.12 -16.10
N MET A 96 -25.70 -47.73 -14.86
CA MET A 96 -25.51 -48.55 -13.67
C MET A 96 -26.46 -48.15 -12.54
N TRP A 97 -26.48 -48.90 -11.43
CA TRP A 97 -27.33 -48.56 -10.29
C TRP A 97 -26.97 -47.19 -9.69
N ARG A 98 -27.97 -46.35 -9.41
CA ARG A 98 -27.80 -45.01 -8.84
C ARG A 98 -26.77 -44.93 -7.72
N TRP A 99 -26.88 -45.77 -6.70
CA TRP A 99 -25.96 -45.74 -5.56
C TRP A 99 -24.50 -46.01 -5.98
N ALA A 100 -24.28 -46.86 -6.99
CA ALA A 100 -22.96 -47.18 -7.52
C ALA A 100 -22.40 -46.02 -8.34
N ALA A 101 -23.24 -45.32 -9.12
CA ALA A 101 -22.84 -44.12 -9.85
C ALA A 101 -22.30 -43.03 -8.91
N PHE A 102 -23.03 -42.73 -7.83
CA PHE A 102 -22.57 -41.79 -6.80
C PHE A 102 -21.27 -42.24 -6.12
N LEU A 103 -21.11 -43.55 -5.86
CA LEU A 103 -19.89 -44.10 -5.27
C LEU A 103 -18.68 -43.95 -6.21
N VAL A 104 -18.86 -44.18 -7.51
CA VAL A 104 -17.79 -43.98 -8.51
C VAL A 104 -17.35 -42.52 -8.56
N VAL A 105 -18.30 -41.57 -8.60
CA VAL A 105 -17.98 -40.13 -8.59
C VAL A 105 -17.28 -39.74 -7.29
N PHE A 106 -17.70 -40.27 -6.15
CA PHE A 106 -17.03 -40.04 -4.87
C PHE A 106 -15.57 -40.52 -4.87
N LEU A 107 -15.32 -41.75 -5.34
CA LEU A 107 -13.95 -42.28 -5.44
C LEU A 107 -13.09 -41.44 -6.40
N PHE A 108 -13.66 -41.01 -7.53
CA PHE A 108 -13.00 -40.09 -8.45
C PHE A 108 -12.61 -38.76 -7.78
N MET A 109 -13.48 -38.19 -6.95
CA MET A 109 -13.17 -36.99 -6.16
C MET A 109 -12.02 -37.22 -5.17
N LEU A 110 -11.98 -38.37 -4.48
CA LEU A 110 -10.87 -38.69 -3.58
C LEU A 110 -9.53 -38.78 -4.32
N VAL A 111 -9.52 -39.37 -5.52
CA VAL A 111 -8.32 -39.42 -6.36
C VAL A 111 -7.88 -38.01 -6.79
N LEU A 112 -8.83 -37.17 -7.23
CA LEU A 112 -8.54 -35.77 -7.56
C LEU A 112 -7.96 -35.00 -6.37
N VAL A 113 -8.54 -35.14 -5.18
CA VAL A 113 -8.05 -34.51 -3.95
C VAL A 113 -6.64 -34.98 -3.62
N ALA A 114 -6.37 -36.29 -3.71
CA ALA A 114 -5.04 -36.82 -3.46
C ALA A 114 -3.99 -36.22 -4.42
N ILE A 115 -4.30 -36.13 -5.72
CA ILE A 115 -3.40 -35.54 -6.72
C ILE A 115 -3.17 -34.05 -6.41
N LEU A 116 -4.23 -33.27 -6.18
CA LEU A 116 -4.11 -31.84 -5.88
C LEU A 116 -3.33 -31.58 -4.59
N ALA A 117 -3.58 -32.37 -3.54
CA ALA A 117 -2.85 -32.26 -2.27
C ALA A 117 -1.37 -32.58 -2.43
N LEU A 118 -1.02 -33.62 -3.21
CA LEU A 118 0.36 -33.99 -3.49
C LEU A 118 1.08 -32.90 -4.30
N VAL A 119 0.44 -32.39 -5.36
CA VAL A 119 0.99 -31.30 -6.18
C VAL A 119 1.18 -30.05 -5.32
N GLY A 120 0.17 -29.66 -4.54
CA GLY A 120 0.25 -28.51 -3.62
C GLY A 120 1.39 -28.66 -2.62
N LEU A 121 1.54 -29.84 -2.03
CA LEU A 121 2.63 -30.12 -1.09
C LEU A 121 4.01 -30.02 -1.74
N LYS A 122 4.16 -30.47 -3.00
CA LYS A 122 5.41 -30.34 -3.75
C LYS A 122 5.72 -28.87 -4.06
N GLN A 123 4.73 -28.08 -4.44
CA GLN A 123 4.91 -26.65 -4.70
C GLN A 123 5.32 -25.89 -3.44
N VAL A 124 4.70 -26.17 -2.30
CA VAL A 124 5.04 -25.55 -1.02
C VAL A 124 6.44 -25.97 -0.54
N LYS A 125 6.80 -27.24 -0.68
CA LYS A 125 8.14 -27.74 -0.31
C LYS A 125 9.24 -27.24 -1.24
N GLY A 126 8.92 -26.99 -2.51
CA GLY A 126 9.85 -26.46 -3.51
C GLY A 126 10.07 -24.95 -3.43
N ALA A 127 9.21 -24.22 -2.71
CA ALA A 127 9.37 -22.79 -2.51
C ALA A 127 10.60 -22.51 -1.62
N LYS A 128 11.69 -22.00 -2.23
CA LYS A 128 12.86 -21.55 -1.49
C LYS A 128 12.45 -20.44 -0.53
N LYS A 129 12.84 -20.56 0.75
CA LYS A 129 12.68 -19.47 1.72
C LYS A 129 13.44 -18.25 1.19
N PRO A 130 12.93 -17.02 1.36
CA PRO A 130 13.62 -15.80 0.91
C PRO A 130 14.84 -15.52 1.79
N GLU A 131 15.92 -16.29 1.59
CA GLU A 131 17.15 -16.24 2.37
C GLU A 131 17.75 -14.84 2.40
N LYS A 132 17.74 -14.12 1.27
CA LYS A 132 18.26 -12.76 1.16
C LYS A 132 17.50 -11.74 1.99
N THR A 133 16.17 -11.85 2.05
CA THR A 133 15.36 -10.98 2.92
C THR A 133 15.59 -11.28 4.39
N ILE A 134 15.77 -12.55 4.74
CA ILE A 134 16.06 -12.96 6.12
C ILE A 134 17.46 -12.48 6.55
N GLU A 135 18.45 -12.59 5.66
CA GLU A 135 19.83 -12.14 5.87
C GLU A 135 19.88 -10.62 6.09
N SER A 136 19.24 -9.82 5.23
CA SER A 136 19.18 -8.36 5.39
C SER A 136 18.47 -7.91 6.67
N VAL A 137 17.40 -8.59 7.09
CA VAL A 137 16.72 -8.31 8.37
C VAL A 137 17.58 -8.73 9.57
N GLY A 138 18.36 -9.80 9.42
CA GLY A 138 19.35 -10.24 10.40
C GLY A 138 20.45 -9.21 10.61
N GLU A 139 21.03 -8.70 9.52
CA GLU A 139 22.05 -7.63 9.54
C GLU A 139 21.51 -6.35 10.19
N LEU A 140 20.28 -5.93 9.85
CA LEU A 140 19.63 -4.76 10.45
C LEU A 140 19.54 -4.85 11.99
N LYS A 141 19.36 -6.06 12.54
CA LYS A 141 19.33 -6.28 13.99
C LYS A 141 20.71 -6.13 14.66
N THR A 142 21.80 -6.28 13.91
CA THR A 142 23.16 -6.10 14.43
C THR A 142 23.60 -4.64 14.41
N VAL A 143 23.04 -3.82 13.52
CA VAL A 143 23.40 -2.39 13.38
C VAL A 143 22.55 -1.46 14.24
N ILE A 144 21.44 -1.93 14.81
CA ILE A 144 20.63 -1.14 15.76
C ILE A 144 21.32 -1.16 17.14
N PRO A 145 21.88 -0.03 17.63
CA PRO A 145 22.46 0.02 18.95
C PRO A 145 21.34 -0.10 19.99
N GLN A 146 21.43 -1.08 20.89
CA GLN A 146 20.55 -1.21 22.05
C GLN A 146 20.81 -0.04 23.01
N LYS A 147 20.22 1.12 22.73
CA LYS A 147 20.32 2.32 23.56
C LYS A 147 19.48 2.13 24.83
N GLY A 148 20.16 1.96 25.96
CA GLY A 148 19.66 2.44 27.26
C GLY A 148 19.29 1.41 28.32
N LYS A 149 20.24 0.60 28.81
CA LYS A 149 20.15 0.01 30.17
C LYS A 149 21.44 0.01 31.01
N ASN A 150 22.52 0.67 30.54
CA ASN A 150 23.82 0.63 31.23
C ASN A 150 24.29 2.01 31.74
N SER A 151 23.38 2.94 31.99
CA SER A 151 23.70 4.08 32.86
C SER A 151 23.56 3.64 34.31
N SER A 152 24.58 2.91 34.76
CA SER A 152 25.10 2.85 36.12
C SER A 152 24.58 4.02 36.97
N ALA A 153 23.79 3.80 38.03
CA ALA A 153 24.23 3.13 39.25
C ALA A 153 25.66 3.54 39.66
N ALA A 154 25.94 4.84 39.66
CA ALA A 154 27.11 5.41 40.32
C ALA A 154 26.73 6.73 41.03
N ARG A 155 25.61 6.73 41.77
CA ARG A 155 25.27 7.81 42.71
C ARG A 155 26.00 7.52 44.01
N ARG A 156 27.20 8.09 44.15
CA ARG A 156 28.05 8.01 45.34
C ARG A 156 27.28 8.61 46.54
N PRO A 157 27.02 7.88 47.64
CA PRO A 157 26.49 8.47 48.86
C PRO A 157 27.63 9.20 49.58
N GLY A 158 27.33 10.42 50.05
CA GLY A 158 28.30 11.33 50.65
C GLY A 158 28.91 10.80 51.95
N MET A 159 30.13 11.25 52.22
CA MET A 159 30.82 11.17 53.50
C MET A 159 31.87 12.27 53.51
N TYR A 160 31.61 13.35 54.25
CA TYR A 160 32.55 14.13 55.06
C TYR A 160 31.71 14.98 56.04
N THR A 161 31.53 14.43 57.24
CA THR A 161 31.71 15.17 58.51
C THR A 161 33.11 14.87 59.00
#